data_AF-A0A9E3CMK0-F1
#
_entry.id   AF-A0A9E3CMK0-F1
#
_cell.length_a   1.000
_cell.length_b   1.000
_cell.length_c   1.000
_cell.angle_alpha   90.00
_cell.angle_beta   90.00
_cell.angle_gamma   90.00
#
_symmetry.space_group_name_H-M   'P 1'
#
loop_
_entity.id
_entity.type
_entity.pdbx_description
1 polymer ?
#
loop_
_entity_poly.entity_id
_entity_poly.type
_entity_poly.pdbx_seq_one_letter_code
_entity_poly.pdbx_strand_id
1 'polypeptide(L)' 'MKDTLLSILVLVGILAASAFITNWFARTMYNRCAACGTLNAKRRAQCRSCGEVIKR' A
#
# COMPACT_ATOMS: atom_id res chain seq x y z
N MET A 1 9.13 31.52 14.68
CA MET A 1 8.75 30.25 15.35
C MET A 1 7.37 29.75 14.91
N LYS A 2 6.32 30.61 14.88
CA LYS A 2 4.98 30.21 14.39
C LYS A 2 5.00 29.72 12.93
N ASP A 3 5.75 30.39 12.07
CA ASP A 3 5.88 30.00 10.65
C ASP A 3 6.59 28.65 10.50
N THR A 4 7.65 28.42 11.28
CA THR A 4 8.36 27.13 11.32
C THR A 4 7.43 26.00 11.76
N LEU A 5 6.60 26.23 12.79
CA LEU A 5 5.60 25.25 13.24
C LEU A 5 4.55 24.97 12.16
N LEU A 6 4.07 26.02 11.48
CA LEU A 6 3.13 25.87 10.37
C LEU A 6 3.74 25.05 9.23
N SER A 7 4.99 25.33 8.84
CA SER A 7 5.70 24.56 7.81
C SER A 7 5.85 23.09 8.19
N ILE A 8 6.19 22.80 9.45
CA ILE A 8 6.30 21.42 9.95
C ILE A 8 4.94 20.72 9.87
N LEU A 9 3.86 21.37 10.32
CA LEU A 9 2.51 20.80 10.28
C LEU A 9 2.05 20.50 8.85
N VAL A 10 2.29 21.43 7.92
CA VAL A 10 1.97 21.22 6.50
C VAL A 10 2.75 20.03 5.94
N LEU A 11 4.05 19.94 6.24
CA LEU A 11 4.90 18.85 5.75
C LEU A 11 4.45 17.49 6.31
N VAL A 12 4.16 17.41 7.61
CA VAL A 12 3.61 16.20 8.24
C VAL A 12 2.27 15.82 7.62
N GLY A 13 1.40 16.81 7.37
CA GLY A 13 0.10 16.59 6.73
C GLY A 13 0.23 16.00 5.32
N ILE A 14 1.13 16.55 4.50
CA ILE A 14 1.39 16.05 3.14
C ILE A 14 1.92 14.61 3.19
N LEU A 15 2.88 14.31 4.07
CA LEU A 15 3.45 12.98 4.18
C LEU A 15 2.41 11.96 4.67
N ALA A 16 1.61 12.31 5.67
CA ALA A 16 0.55 11.47 6.19
C ALA A 16 -0.53 11.17 5.13
N ALA A 17 -0.99 12.20 4.41
CA ALA A 17 -1.95 12.03 3.32
C ALA A 17 -1.39 11.15 2.19
N SER A 18 -0.13 11.39 1.80
CA SER A 18 0.54 10.60 0.76
C SER A 18 0.68 9.13 1.16
N ALA A 19 1.09 8.87 2.40
CA ALA A 19 1.20 7.51 2.94
C ALA A 19 -0.16 6.81 3.00
N PHE A 20 -1.20 7.53 3.43
CA PHE A 20 -2.57 7.01 3.49
C PHE A 20 -3.08 6.59 2.10
N ILE A 21 -3.00 7.50 1.12
CA ILE A 21 -3.46 7.24 -0.26
C ILE A 21 -2.66 6.08 -0.87
N THR A 22 -1.34 6.08 -0.71
CA THR A 22 -0.47 5.03 -1.28
C THR A 22 -0.79 3.66 -0.70
N ASN A 23 -0.96 3.57 0.63
CA ASN A 23 -1.32 2.32 1.29
C ASN A 23 -2.71 1.85 0.87
N TRP A 24 -3.69 2.74 0.79
CA TRP A 24 -5.03 2.38 0.32
C TRP A 24 -5.03 1.85 -1.11
N PHE A 25 -4.31 2.51 -2.02
CA PHE A 25 -4.15 2.06 -3.40
C PHE A 25 -3.48 0.67 -3.46
N ALA A 26 -2.39 0.47 -2.72
CA ALA A 26 -1.68 -0.80 -2.67
C ALA A 26 -2.60 -1.95 -2.18
N ARG A 27 -3.38 -1.71 -1.12
CA ARG A 27 -4.35 -2.70 -0.61
C ARG A 27 -5.47 -3.01 -1.61
N THR A 28 -5.83 -2.06 -2.47
CA THR A 28 -6.88 -2.25 -3.48
C THR A 28 -6.37 -3.04 -4.68
N MET A 29 -5.11 -2.83 -5.07
CA MET A 29 -4.50 -3.40 -6.28
C MET A 29 -3.82 -4.76 -6.06
N TYR A 30 -3.44 -5.10 -4.83
CA TYR A 30 -2.66 -6.30 -4.54
C TYR A 30 -3.33 -7.20 -3.51
N ASN A 31 -3.35 -8.51 -3.79
CA ASN A 31 -3.72 -9.56 -2.86
C ASN A 31 -2.46 -10.24 -2.32
N ARG A 32 -2.43 -10.52 -1.02
CA ARG A 32 -1.37 -11.31 -0.40
C ARG A 32 -1.67 -12.79 -0.56
N CYS A 33 -0.74 -13.56 -1.10
CA CYS A 33 -0.90 -15.00 -1.20
C CYS A 33 -0.93 -15.63 0.19
N ALA A 34 -1.94 -16.45 0.48
CA ALA A 34 -2.09 -17.12 1.78
C ALA A 34 -1.02 -18.20 2.01
N ALA A 35 -0.49 -18.82 0.95
CA ALA A 35 0.50 -19.89 1.07
C ALA A 35 1.92 -19.38 1.37
N CYS A 36 2.37 -18.33 0.66
CA CYS A 36 3.76 -17.86 0.77
C CYS A 36 3.91 -16.38 1.16
N GLY A 37 2.82 -15.65 1.39
CA GLY A 37 2.86 -14.24 1.80
C GLY A 37 3.24 -13.24 0.69
N THR A 38 3.54 -13.70 -0.53
CA THR A 38 3.90 -12.83 -1.66
C THR A 38 2.73 -11.95 -2.07
N LEU A 39 2.99 -10.64 -2.27
CA LEU A 39 2.02 -9.72 -2.85
C LEU A 39 1.90 -9.94 -4.36
N ASN A 40 0.66 -10.02 -4.84
CA ASN A 40 0.33 -10.30 -6.22
C ASN A 40 -0.73 -9.31 -6.70
N ALA A 41 -0.61 -8.85 -7.95
CA ALA A 41 -1.64 -8.00 -8.53
C ALA A 41 -2.98 -8.74 -8.54
N LYS A 42 -4.07 -8.06 -8.15
CA LYS A 42 -5.41 -8.63 -7.97
C LYS A 42 -6.00 -9.28 -9.22
N ARG A 43 -5.49 -8.92 -10.41
CA ARG A 43 -5.84 -9.54 -11.69
C ARG A 43 -5.24 -10.93 -11.93
N ARG A 44 -4.26 -11.36 -11.12
CA ARG A 44 -3.61 -12.67 -11.30
C ARG A 44 -4.46 -13.78 -10.68
N ALA A 45 -4.64 -14.86 -11.42
CA ALA A 45 -5.29 -16.07 -10.93
C ALA A 45 -4.35 -16.95 -10.08
N GLN A 46 -3.03 -16.87 -10.31
CA GLN A 46 -2.02 -17.67 -9.62
C GLN A 46 -0.90 -16.80 -9.02
N CYS A 47 -0.30 -17.27 -7.94
CA CYS A 47 0.80 -16.62 -7.26
C CYS A 47 2.06 -16.61 -8.12
N ARG A 48 2.68 -15.43 -8.28
CA ARG A 48 3.90 -15.26 -9.06
C ARG A 48 5.13 -15.97 -8.48
N SER A 49 5.08 -16.34 -7.20
CA SER A 49 6.23 -16.94 -6.51
C SER A 49 6.07 -18.44 -6.31
N CYS A 50 4.90 -18.91 -5.90
CA CYS A 50 4.69 -20.32 -5.55
C CYS A 50 3.67 -21.05 -6.45
N GLY A 51 3.06 -20.37 -7.43
CA GLY A 51 2.10 -20.97 -8.36
C GLY A 51 0.69 -21.22 -7.79
N GLU A 52 0.50 -21.12 -6.48
CA GLU A 52 -0.79 -21.36 -5.81
C GLU A 52 -1.92 -20.46 -6.37
N VAL A 53 -3.13 -21.01 -6.47
CA VAL A 53 -4.31 -20.25 -6.92
C VAL A 53 -4.64 -19.15 -5.91
N ILE A 54 -4.70 -17.90 -6.36
CA ILE A 54 -5.08 -16.76 -5.52
C ILE A 54 -6.60 -16.71 -5.49
N LYS A 55 -7.19 -17.22 -4.41
CA LYS A 55 -8.63 -17.05 -4.15
C LYS A 55 -8.91 -15.55 -3.97
N ARG A 56 -9.91 -15.04 -4.70
CA ARG A 56 -10.29 -13.62 -4.72
C ARG A 56 -10.71 -13.12 -3.35
#